data_AF-A0A382UKU8-F1
#
_entry.id   AF-A0A382UKU8-F1
#
_cell.length_a   1.000
_cell.length_b   1.000
_cell.length_c   1.000
_cell.angle_alpha   90.00
_cell.angle_beta   90.00
_cell.angle_gamma   90.00
#
_symmetry.space_group_name_H-M   'P 1'
#
loop_
_entity.id
_entity.type
_entity.pdbx_description
1 polymer ?
#
loop_
_entity_poly.entity_id
_entity_poly.type
_entity_poly.pdbx_seq_one_letter_code
_entity_poly.pdbx_strand_id
1 'polypeptide(L)'
;MIQPLELLIGLRYTRAKRRTHFISFISLTSMFGITVGVWALITVLSVMNGFERELKERILAVASHVTVTGQDGWLSNWEEVNKTIIAHPGVLSAAPFALGQGLVLKSNEVK
;
A
#
# COMPACT_ATOMS: atom_id res chain seq x y z
N MET A 1 9.01 -24.18 35.90
CA MET A 1 8.41 -23.65 34.65
C MET A 1 7.05 -24.32 34.51
N ILE A 2 5.97 -23.58 34.73
CA ILE A 2 4.61 -24.12 34.78
C ILE A 2 4.21 -24.44 33.34
N GLN A 3 4.26 -25.71 32.93
CA GLN A 3 3.63 -26.10 31.68
C GLN A 3 2.12 -25.91 31.88
N PRO A 4 1.44 -25.07 31.07
CA PRO A 4 0.01 -24.85 31.25
C PRO A 4 -0.70 -26.18 31.00
N LEU A 5 -1.24 -26.76 32.07
CA LEU A 5 -1.95 -28.04 32.04
C LEU A 5 -3.09 -28.01 31.01
N GLU A 6 -3.70 -26.84 30.86
CA GLU A 6 -4.79 -26.53 29.94
C GLU A 6 -4.39 -26.77 28.48
N LEU A 7 -3.20 -26.33 28.08
CA LEU A 7 -2.69 -26.49 26.71
C LEU A 7 -2.31 -27.95 26.45
N LEU A 8 -1.73 -28.64 27.45
CA LEU A 8 -1.42 -30.07 27.37
C LEU A 8 -2.67 -30.94 27.22
N ILE A 9 -3.73 -30.62 27.98
CA ILE A 9 -5.02 -31.32 27.90
C ILE A 9 -5.70 -31.01 26.56
N GLY A 10 -5.75 -29.74 26.16
CA GLY A 10 -6.31 -29.31 24.88
C GLY A 10 -5.65 -30.01 23.70
N LEU A 11 -4.31 -29.92 23.60
CA LEU A 11 -3.55 -30.54 22.51
C LEU A 11 -3.70 -32.07 22.50
N ARG A 12 -3.79 -32.72 23.68
CA ARG A 12 -4.05 -34.16 23.79
C ARG A 12 -5.42 -34.51 23.23
N TYR A 13 -6.45 -33.69 23.46
CA TYR A 13 -7.79 -33.93 22.91
C TYR A 13 -7.86 -33.66 21.41
N THR A 14 -7.17 -32.63 20.90
CA THR A 14 -7.11 -32.34 19.45
C THR A 14 -6.31 -33.40 18.69
N ARG A 15 -5.25 -33.96 19.30
CA ARG A 15 -4.37 -34.97 18.70
C ARG A 15 -4.78 -36.42 19.02
N ALA A 16 -5.76 -36.64 19.91
CA ALA A 16 -6.17 -37.97 20.32
C ALA A 16 -6.77 -38.74 19.14
N LYS A 17 -5.98 -39.69 18.63
CA LYS A 17 -6.34 -40.75 17.69
C LYS A 17 -7.40 -41.66 18.34
N ARG A 18 -8.65 -41.18 18.47
CA ARG A 18 -9.75 -41.98 19.02
C ARG A 18 -9.96 -43.19 18.10
N ARG A 19 -10.21 -44.35 18.70
CA ARG A 19 -10.29 -45.71 18.11
C ARG A 19 -11.25 -45.89 16.90
N THR A 20 -11.89 -44.84 16.40
CA THR A 20 -12.78 -44.87 15.24
C THR A 20 -12.29 -43.87 14.18
N HIS A 21 -11.84 -44.39 13.03
CA HIS A 21 -11.35 -43.60 11.89
C HIS A 21 -12.33 -42.49 11.44
N PHE A 22 -13.64 -42.70 11.62
CA PHE A 22 -14.70 -41.78 11.24
C PHE A 22 -14.63 -40.42 11.95
N ILE A 23 -14.35 -40.41 13.27
CA ILE A 23 -14.27 -39.18 14.06
C ILE A 23 -13.00 -38.39 13.71
N SER A 24 -11.90 -39.11 13.48
CA SER A 24 -10.65 -38.49 13.05
C SER A 24 -10.78 -37.82 11.68
N PHE A 25 -11.54 -38.39 10.75
CA PHE A 25 -11.77 -37.80 9.43
C PHE A 25 -12.54 -36.48 9.50
N ILE A 26 -13.64 -36.44 10.26
CA ILE A 26 -14.46 -35.23 10.42
C ILE A 26 -13.63 -34.10 11.02
N SER A 27 -12.90 -34.37 12.11
CA SER A 27 -12.07 -33.36 12.77
C SER A 27 -11.00 -32.77 11.84
N LEU A 28 -10.42 -33.60 10.97
CA LEU A 28 -9.36 -33.20 10.05
C LEU A 28 -9.92 -32.32 8.93
N THR A 29 -11.05 -32.73 8.34
CA THR A 29 -11.75 -31.94 7.30
C THR A 29 -12.27 -30.61 7.86
N SER A 30 -12.82 -30.58 9.08
CA SER A 30 -13.23 -29.33 9.73
C SER A 30 -12.06 -28.39 9.98
N MET A 31 -10.92 -28.91 10.46
CA MET A 31 -9.70 -28.12 10.66
C MET A 31 -9.20 -27.52 9.34
N PHE A 32 -9.19 -28.31 8.26
CA PHE A 32 -8.82 -27.82 6.93
C PHE A 32 -9.77 -26.74 6.42
N GLY A 33 -11.08 -26.91 6.58
CA GLY A 33 -12.08 -25.92 6.15
C GLY A 33 -11.88 -24.57 6.85
N ILE A 34 -11.68 -24.57 8.17
CA ILE A 34 -11.41 -23.35 8.93
C ILE A 34 -10.09 -22.72 8.49
N THR A 35 -9.05 -23.54 8.31
CA THR A 35 -7.72 -23.06 7.90
C THR A 35 -7.80 -22.38 6.54
N VAL A 36 -8.41 -23.03 5.54
CA VAL A 36 -8.55 -22.46 4.19
C VAL A 36 -9.44 -21.23 4.20
N GLY A 37 -10.55 -21.24 4.96
CA GLY A 37 -11.47 -20.10 5.04
C GLY A 37 -10.82 -18.86 5.64
N VAL A 38 -10.13 -19.02 6.79
CA VAL A 38 -9.40 -17.92 7.44
C VAL A 38 -8.24 -17.45 6.55
N TRP A 39 -7.52 -18.39 5.92
CA TRP A 39 -6.40 -18.05 5.05
C TRP A 39 -6.84 -17.24 3.82
N ALA A 40 -7.95 -17.61 3.18
CA ALA A 40 -8.53 -16.87 2.08
C ALA A 40 -8.94 -15.45 2.53
N LEU A 41 -9.63 -15.33 3.68
CA LEU A 41 -10.07 -14.04 4.21
C LEU A 41 -8.90 -13.10 4.51
N ILE A 42 -7.85 -13.61 5.18
CA ILE A 42 -6.62 -12.86 5.45
C ILE A 42 -5.96 -12.40 4.15
N THR A 43 -5.87 -13.30 3.16
CA THR A 43 -5.23 -12.99 1.87
C THR A 43 -5.97 -11.87 1.13
N VAL A 44 -7.30 -11.96 1.02
CA VAL A 44 -8.11 -10.94 0.36
C VAL A 44 -7.98 -9.59 1.07
N LEU A 45 -8.09 -9.56 2.39
CA LEU A 45 -7.91 -8.33 3.17
C LEU A 45 -6.50 -7.75 2.98
N SER A 46 -5.47 -8.60 2.98
CA SER A 46 -4.09 -8.16 2.75
C SER A 46 -3.91 -7.54 1.36
N VAL A 47 -4.51 -8.12 0.33
CA VAL A 47 -4.46 -7.58 -1.04
C VAL A 47 -5.19 -6.25 -1.12
N MET A 48 -6.41 -6.17 -0.58
CA MET A 48 -7.20 -4.94 -0.58
C MET A 48 -6.48 -3.80 0.16
N ASN A 49 -5.94 -4.07 1.34
CA ASN A 49 -5.21 -3.08 2.13
C ASN A 49 -3.94 -2.59 1.41
N GLY A 50 -3.19 -3.49 0.78
CA GLY A 50 -2.00 -3.13 0.01
C GLY A 50 -2.34 -2.29 -1.22
N PHE A 51 -3.40 -2.68 -1.93
CA PHE A 51 -3.86 -1.97 -3.12
C PHE A 51 -4.41 -0.58 -2.80
N GLU A 52 -5.20 -0.44 -1.73
CA GLU A 52 -5.71 0.85 -1.26
C GLU A 52 -4.57 1.83 -0.96
N ARG A 53 -3.52 1.34 -0.28
CA ARG A 53 -2.33 2.15 -0.01
C ARG A 53 -1.66 2.61 -1.29
N GLU A 54 -1.40 1.70 -2.22
CA GLU A 54 -0.72 2.01 -3.49
C GLU A 54 -1.52 3.01 -4.33
N LEU A 55 -2.85 2.84 -4.41
CA LEU A 55 -3.72 3.77 -5.11
C LEU A 55 -3.70 5.15 -4.47
N LYS A 56 -3.86 5.21 -3.15
CA LYS A 56 -3.84 6.47 -2.40
C LYS A 56 -2.51 7.20 -2.58
N GLU A 57 -1.40 6.47 -2.51
CA GLU A 57 -0.06 7.02 -2.65
C GLU A 57 0.17 7.53 -4.09
N ARG A 58 -0.22 6.79 -5.12
CA ARG A 58 -0.12 7.25 -6.52
C ARG A 58 -0.99 8.46 -6.83
N ILE A 59 -2.22 8.50 -6.31
CA ILE A 59 -3.13 9.63 -6.55
C ILE A 59 -2.62 10.88 -5.82
N LEU A 60 -2.18 10.75 -4.57
CA LEU A 60 -1.68 11.88 -3.79
C LEU A 60 -0.28 12.34 -4.20
N ALA A 61 0.55 11.45 -4.75
CA ALA A 61 1.90 11.79 -5.22
C ALA A 61 1.91 12.77 -6.39
N VAL A 62 0.83 12.84 -7.18
CA VAL A 62 0.71 13.75 -8.33
C VAL A 62 0.16 15.13 -7.91
N ALA A 63 -0.35 15.26 -6.69
CA ALA A 63 -0.91 16.51 -6.19
C ALA A 63 0.17 17.38 -5.52
N SER A 64 0.55 18.48 -6.18
CA SER A 64 1.27 19.57 -5.52
C SER A 64 0.38 20.13 -4.40
N HIS A 65 0.81 20.02 -3.14
CA HIS A 65 0.02 20.48 -2.00
C HIS A 65 -0.15 22.01 -2.01
N VAL A 66 0.82 22.74 -2.56
CA VAL A 66 0.78 24.18 -2.78
C VAL A 66 1.46 24.47 -4.11
N THR A 67 0.85 25.33 -4.93
CA THR A 67 1.40 25.79 -6.20
C THR A 67 1.55 27.31 -6.14
N VAL A 68 2.75 27.82 -6.43
CA VAL A 68 3.03 29.25 -6.46
C VAL A 68 3.26 29.67 -7.91
N THR A 69 2.44 30.57 -8.43
CA THR A 69 2.52 31.09 -9.80
C THR A 69 2.40 32.62 -9.81
N GLY A 70 3.01 33.27 -10.80
CA GLY A 70 2.80 34.71 -11.04
C GLY A 70 1.44 35.01 -11.69
N GLN A 71 1.04 36.29 -11.72
CA GLN A 71 -0.24 36.72 -12.31
C GLN A 71 -0.40 36.31 -13.78
N ASP A 72 0.69 36.40 -14.56
CA ASP A 72 0.70 36.05 -15.98
C ASP A 72 1.08 34.57 -16.23
N GLY A 73 1.06 33.74 -15.18
CA GLY A 73 1.53 32.35 -15.23
C GLY A 73 3.06 32.20 -15.22
N TRP A 74 3.80 33.31 -15.35
CA TRP A 74 5.26 33.36 -15.24
C TRP A 74 5.69 33.97 -13.91
N LEU A 75 6.60 33.30 -13.19
CA LEU A 75 7.17 33.79 -11.94
C LEU A 75 8.58 34.36 -12.20
N SER A 76 8.66 35.67 -12.41
CA SER A 76 9.93 36.40 -12.41
C SER A 76 10.57 36.26 -11.02
N ASN A 77 11.87 35.91 -10.96
CA ASN A 77 12.61 35.63 -9.72
C ASN A 77 12.24 34.33 -8.97
N TRP A 78 11.82 33.28 -9.69
CA TRP A 78 11.47 31.98 -9.09
C TRP A 78 12.57 31.42 -8.16
N GLU A 79 13.84 31.68 -8.43
CA GLU A 79 14.96 31.14 -7.63
C GLU A 79 15.03 31.75 -6.22
N GLU A 80 14.77 33.04 -6.08
CA GLU A 80 14.76 33.75 -4.80
C GLU A 80 13.55 33.36 -3.96
N VAL A 81 12.39 33.24 -4.62
CA VAL A 81 11.16 32.75 -4.01
C VAL A 81 11.34 31.31 -3.52
N ASN A 82 11.97 30.44 -4.32
CA ASN A 82 12.25 29.05 -3.94
C ASN A 82 13.15 28.95 -2.70
N LYS A 83 14.21 29.76 -2.60
CA LYS A 83 15.09 29.82 -1.41
C LYS A 83 14.32 30.24 -0.16
N THR A 84 13.41 31.20 -0.30
CA THR A 84 12.58 31.69 0.82
C THR A 84 11.57 30.64 1.28
N ILE A 85 10.96 29.92 0.34
CA ILE A 85 9.96 28.87 0.63
C ILE A 85 10.62 27.67 1.31
N ILE A 86 11.76 27.19 0.81
CA ILE A 86 12.49 26.05 1.39
C ILE A 86 12.98 26.35 2.81
N ALA A 87 13.28 27.61 3.13
CA ALA A 87 13.69 28.02 4.48
C ALA A 87 12.56 27.92 5.52
N HIS A 88 11.30 27.76 5.11
CA HIS A 88 10.17 27.69 6.03
C HIS A 88 10.05 26.29 6.66
N PRO A 89 9.91 26.16 8.00
CA PRO A 89 9.96 24.86 8.70
C PRO A 89 8.82 23.88 8.35
N GLY A 90 7.79 24.33 7.63
CA GLY A 90 6.67 23.49 7.17
C GLY A 90 6.83 22.93 5.76
N VAL A 91 7.91 23.29 5.04
CA VAL A 91 8.13 22.88 3.66
C VAL A 91 9.08 21.68 3.62
N LEU A 92 8.55 20.52 3.22
CA LEU A 92 9.34 19.29 3.08
C LEU A 92 10.25 19.32 1.85
N SER A 93 9.74 19.85 0.73
CA SER A 93 10.47 19.98 -0.53
C SER A 93 9.74 20.97 -1.44
N ALA A 94 10.48 21.65 -2.32
CA ALA A 94 9.95 22.50 -3.36
C ALA A 94 10.66 22.19 -4.68
N ALA A 95 9.89 22.08 -5.76
CA ALA A 95 10.40 21.80 -7.10
C ALA A 95 9.86 22.83 -8.09
N PRO A 96 10.74 23.51 -8.87
CA PRO A 96 10.29 24.38 -9.95
C PRO A 96 9.69 23.55 -11.08
N PHE A 97 8.63 24.06 -11.70
CA PHE A 97 7.99 23.43 -12.86
C PHE A 97 7.68 24.48 -13.93
N ALA A 98 7.67 24.05 -15.19
CA ALA A 98 7.27 24.86 -16.33
C ALA A 98 6.18 24.12 -17.11
N LEU A 99 5.05 24.77 -17.35
CA LEU A 99 3.97 24.24 -18.18
C LEU A 99 3.98 24.95 -19.53
N GLY A 100 4.08 24.18 -20.60
CA GLY A 100 4.03 24.68 -21.96
C GLY A 100 3.46 23.63 -22.90
N GLN A 101 2.75 24.07 -23.94
CA GLN A 101 2.33 23.21 -25.03
C GLN A 101 3.35 23.34 -26.16
N GLY A 102 3.87 22.22 -26.66
CA GLY A 102 4.83 22.19 -27.75
C GLY A 102 4.51 21.05 -28.72
N LEU A 103 4.74 21.29 -30.01
CA LEU A 103 4.59 20.27 -31.05
C LEU A 103 5.98 19.85 -31.52
N VAL A 104 6.32 18.58 -31.30
CA VAL A 104 7.62 18.04 -31.70
C VAL A 104 7.49 17.48 -33.11
N LEU A 105 8.05 18.18 -34.09
CA LEU A 105 8.13 17.73 -35.47
C LEU A 105 9.46 17.03 -35.73
N LYS A 106 9.42 15.83 -36.31
CA LYS A 106 10.60 15.16 -36.87
C LYS A 106 10.73 15.60 -38.33
N SER A 107 11.69 16.48 -38.62
CA SER A 107 12.03 16.82 -40.00
C SER A 107 12.83 15.68 -40.62
N ASN A 108 12.13 14.75 -41.27
CA ASN A 108 12.70 14.03 -42.40
C ASN A 108 11.57 13.51 -43.28
N GLU A 109 11.26 14.28 -44.33
CA GLU A 109 10.80 13.87 -45.67
C GLU A 109 10.16 15.09 -46.33
N VAL A 110 11.01 16.01 -46.80
CA VAL A 110 10.64 16.90 -47.90
C VAL A 110 10.81 16.06 -49.16
N LYS A 111 9.70 15.71 -49.81
CA LYS A 111 9.69 15.37 -51.24
C LYS A 111 9.46 16.63 -52.04
#